data_AF-A0A9W8VCM5-F1
#
_entry.id   AF-A0A9W8VCM5-F1
#
_cell.length_a   1.000
_cell.length_b   1.000
_cell.length_c   1.000
_cell.angle_alpha   90.00
_cell.angle_beta   90.00
_cell.angle_gamma   90.00
#
_symmetry.space_group_name_H-M   'P 1'
#
loop_
_entity.id
_entity.type
_entity.pdbx_description
1 polymer ?
#
loop_
_entity_poly.entity_id
_entity_poly.type
_entity_poly.pdbx_seq_one_letter_code
_entity_poly.pdbx_strand_id
1 'polypeptide(L)'
;MASDEPIRQVTMTKDCAVLFGDHGPVVACGDKLGLSMKLKARLVSSIATYRDSWIGISIDIPIGEQQSANEDSGFGVRFGIQPSQNDAMKRLDCHRLEVKFPRNFRYDIRDASERLYEQFPNPKRIQDGLCYVQVQLGHSKATINRFGIPFANVEDLEVEDWVNDNAPVVESHTLLDILK
;
A
#
# COMPACT_ATOMS: atom_id res chain seq x y z
N MET A 1 13.83 -2.53 -37.17
CA MET A 1 12.98 -1.42 -36.69
C MET A 1 12.00 -2.00 -35.69
N ALA A 2 12.20 -1.76 -34.40
CA ALA A 2 11.20 -2.14 -33.40
C ALA A 2 10.03 -1.17 -33.55
N SER A 3 8.83 -1.71 -33.79
CA SER A 3 7.59 -0.94 -33.79
C SER A 3 7.37 -0.36 -32.39
N ASP A 4 7.24 0.96 -32.32
CA ASP A 4 6.94 1.72 -31.10
C ASP A 4 5.45 1.57 -30.76
N GLU A 5 5.01 0.32 -30.53
CA GLU A 5 3.65 0.07 -30.06
C GLU A 5 3.53 0.57 -28.61
N PRO A 6 2.54 1.43 -28.31
CA PRO A 6 2.40 1.99 -26.98
C PRO A 6 2.19 0.86 -25.96
N ILE A 7 2.98 0.86 -24.90
CA ILE A 7 2.83 -0.07 -23.78
C ILE A 7 1.46 0.16 -23.15
N ARG A 8 0.52 -0.74 -23.41
CA ARG A 8 -0.79 -0.71 -22.75
C ARG A 8 -0.65 -1.28 -21.33
N GLN A 9 -0.67 -0.39 -20.35
CA GLN A 9 -0.77 -0.75 -18.94
C GLN A 9 -2.14 -0.31 -18.40
N VAL A 10 -2.91 -1.27 -17.90
CA VAL A 10 -4.18 -1.02 -17.22
C VAL A 10 -3.98 -1.36 -15.76
N THR A 11 -4.09 -0.37 -14.88
CA THR A 11 -4.01 -0.58 -13.44
C THR A 11 -5.34 -0.20 -12.80
N MET A 12 -5.94 -1.15 -12.10
CA MET A 12 -7.13 -0.94 -11.27
C MET A 12 -6.70 -0.92 -9.81
N THR A 13 -7.17 0.08 -9.08
CA THR A 13 -6.91 0.22 -7.64
C THR A 13 -8.21 0.41 -6.89
N LYS A 14 -8.34 -0.25 -5.74
CA LYS A 14 -9.47 -0.07 -4.82
C LYS A 14 -8.96 0.10 -3.40
N ASP A 15 -9.45 1.12 -2.70
CA ASP A 15 -9.12 1.32 -1.29
C ASP A 15 -9.50 0.09 -0.48
N CYS A 16 -8.61 -0.33 0.41
CA CYS A 16 -8.84 -1.45 1.30
C CYS A 16 -8.24 -1.17 2.68
N ALA A 17 -8.56 -2.05 3.63
CA ALA A 17 -7.87 -2.14 4.90
C ALA A 17 -7.03 -3.42 4.92
N VAL A 18 -5.84 -3.34 5.49
CA VAL A 18 -4.98 -4.48 5.79
C VAL A 18 -5.10 -4.77 7.27
N LEU A 19 -5.50 -5.99 7.61
CA LEU A 19 -5.60 -6.47 8.98
C LEU A 19 -4.45 -7.42 9.27
N PHE A 20 -3.89 -7.36 10.47
CA PHE A 20 -2.91 -8.35 10.92
C PHE A 20 -3.63 -9.54 11.57
N GLY A 21 -3.39 -10.76 11.07
CA GLY A 21 -4.10 -11.96 11.52
C GLY A 21 -5.54 -12.05 11.03
N ASP A 22 -6.31 -12.98 11.60
CA ASP A 22 -7.73 -13.15 11.24
C ASP A 22 -8.60 -12.20 12.06
N HIS A 23 -9.17 -11.19 11.41
CA HIS A 23 -9.97 -10.13 12.05
C HIS A 23 -9.24 -9.34 13.17
N GLY A 24 -7.91 -9.30 13.15
CA GLY A 24 -7.09 -8.58 14.14
C GLY A 24 -7.03 -7.06 13.91
N PRO A 25 -5.99 -6.38 14.41
CA PRO A 25 -5.91 -4.93 14.31
C PRO A 25 -5.70 -4.46 12.86
N VAL A 26 -6.27 -3.31 12.51
CA VAL A 26 -6.04 -2.66 11.22
C VAL A 26 -4.65 -2.03 11.22
N VAL A 27 -3.85 -2.37 10.21
CA VAL A 27 -2.46 -1.90 10.03
C VAL A 27 -2.41 -0.69 9.10
N ALA A 28 -3.17 -0.73 8.02
CA ALA A 28 -3.19 0.29 6.98
C ALA A 28 -4.59 0.37 6.39
N CYS A 29 -5.03 1.58 6.06
CA CYS A 29 -6.40 1.80 5.62
C CYS A 29 -6.49 2.92 4.56
N GLY A 30 -7.15 2.62 3.45
CA GLY A 30 -7.47 3.62 2.43
C GLY A 30 -8.53 4.62 2.89
N ASP A 31 -8.45 5.86 2.41
CA ASP A 31 -9.25 6.99 2.92
C ASP A 31 -10.77 6.81 2.78
N LYS A 32 -11.23 5.99 1.83
CA LYS A 32 -12.68 5.74 1.65
C LYS A 32 -13.29 4.86 2.75
N LEU A 33 -12.48 4.14 3.52
CA LEU A 33 -12.97 3.26 4.60
C LEU A 33 -13.19 3.98 5.94
N GLY A 34 -13.00 5.31 6.00
CA GLY A 34 -13.39 6.13 7.17
C GLY A 34 -12.41 6.12 8.34
N LEU A 35 -11.40 5.24 8.35
CA LEU A 35 -10.32 5.26 9.34
C LEU A 35 -9.19 6.21 8.92
N SER A 36 -8.84 7.12 9.83
CA SER A 36 -7.68 7.99 9.66
C SER A 36 -6.42 7.27 10.15
N MET A 37 -5.74 6.57 9.25
CA MET A 37 -4.43 5.95 9.50
C MET A 37 -3.32 6.64 8.72
N LYS A 38 -2.09 6.66 9.26
CA LYS A 38 -0.91 7.16 8.54
C LYS A 38 -0.58 6.28 7.34
N LEU A 39 -0.58 4.95 7.53
CA LEU A 39 -0.39 4.00 6.43
C LEU A 39 -1.69 3.85 5.62
N LYS A 40 -1.60 4.08 4.31
CA LYS A 40 -2.72 3.91 3.39
C LYS A 40 -2.59 2.62 2.61
N ALA A 41 -3.70 1.91 2.39
CA ALA A 41 -3.68 0.66 1.66
C ALA A 41 -4.67 0.66 0.49
N ARG A 42 -4.24 0.04 -0.62
CA ARG A 42 -5.10 -0.25 -1.77
C ARG A 42 -4.82 -1.64 -2.31
N LEU A 43 -5.88 -2.34 -2.71
CA LEU A 43 -5.81 -3.52 -3.56
C LEU A 43 -5.50 -3.06 -4.99
N VAL A 44 -4.51 -3.68 -5.61
CA VAL A 44 -4.02 -3.33 -6.94
C VAL A 44 -4.10 -4.56 -7.85
N SER A 45 -4.68 -4.37 -9.03
CA SER A 45 -4.55 -5.29 -10.16
C SER A 45 -3.91 -4.53 -11.31
N SER A 46 -2.72 -4.95 -11.72
CA SER A 46 -1.95 -4.33 -12.81
C SER A 46 -1.78 -5.31 -13.95
N ILE A 47 -2.27 -4.94 -15.12
CA ILE A 47 -2.16 -5.70 -16.36
C ILE A 47 -1.27 -4.92 -17.30
N ALA A 48 -0.21 -5.55 -17.79
CA ALA A 48 0.75 -4.93 -18.71
C ALA A 48 1.12 -5.92 -19.83
N THR A 49 1.19 -5.43 -21.06
CA THR A 49 1.49 -6.26 -22.24
C THR A 49 2.93 -6.78 -22.26
N TYR A 50 3.88 -6.00 -21.74
CA TYR A 50 5.32 -6.28 -21.80
C TYR A 50 6.00 -6.26 -20.43
N ARG A 51 5.21 -6.29 -19.34
CA ARG A 51 5.69 -6.39 -17.96
C ARG A 51 4.88 -7.44 -17.22
N ASP A 52 5.42 -7.93 -16.11
CA ASP A 52 4.70 -8.86 -15.26
C ASP A 52 3.42 -8.22 -14.70
N SER A 53 2.29 -8.76 -15.16
CA SER A 53 0.99 -8.46 -14.58
C SER A 53 0.91 -9.06 -13.18
N TRP A 54 0.33 -8.33 -12.23
CA TRP A 54 0.29 -8.74 -10.84
C TRP A 54 -0.97 -8.24 -10.13
N ILE A 55 -1.34 -8.96 -9.08
CA ILE A 55 -2.35 -8.57 -8.10
C ILE A 55 -1.72 -8.56 -6.72
N GLY A 56 -2.14 -7.64 -5.87
CA GLY A 56 -1.56 -7.48 -4.55
C GLY A 56 -2.04 -6.24 -3.84
N ILE A 57 -1.28 -5.81 -2.85
CA ILE A 57 -1.60 -4.65 -2.02
C ILE A 57 -0.49 -3.61 -2.18
N SER A 58 -0.86 -2.35 -2.36
CA SER A 58 0.07 -1.23 -2.17
C SER A 58 -0.13 -0.64 -0.79
N ILE A 59 0.97 -0.44 -0.06
CA ILE A 59 1.00 0.30 1.22
C ILE A 59 1.77 1.59 0.98
N ASP A 60 1.12 2.72 1.19
CA ASP A 60 1.72 4.05 1.08
C ASP A 60 2.09 4.53 2.50
N ILE A 61 3.40 4.74 2.69
CA ILE A 61 4.01 5.29 3.90
C ILE A 61 4.22 6.79 3.66
N PRO A 62 3.74 7.70 4.51
CA PRO A 62 3.84 9.13 4.26
C PRO A 62 5.30 9.62 4.35
N ILE A 63 5.68 10.54 3.46
CA ILE A 63 6.97 11.28 3.51
C ILE A 63 6.76 12.80 3.59
N GLY A 64 5.51 13.27 3.57
CA GLY A 64 5.15 14.69 3.57
C GLY A 64 5.09 15.31 2.18
N GLU A 65 4.19 16.28 1.99
CA GLU A 65 3.96 16.90 0.67
C GLU A 65 5.11 17.82 0.24
N GLN A 66 5.73 18.54 1.19
CA GLN A 66 6.76 19.53 0.88
C GLN A 66 8.18 18.97 0.98
N GLN A 67 8.45 18.05 1.91
CA GLN A 67 9.77 17.45 2.14
C GLN A 67 10.90 18.47 2.36
N SER A 68 10.58 19.69 2.81
CA SER A 68 11.59 20.73 3.07
C SER A 68 12.58 20.28 4.14
N ALA A 69 12.11 19.67 5.22
CA ALA A 69 13.00 19.18 6.28
C ALA A 69 13.92 18.04 5.79
N ASN A 70 13.45 17.20 4.88
CA ASN A 70 14.26 16.15 4.27
C ASN A 70 15.34 16.73 3.36
N GLU A 71 15.00 17.73 2.54
CA GLU A 71 15.98 18.46 1.71
C GLU A 71 17.03 19.16 2.58
N ASP A 72 16.59 19.91 3.60
CA ASP A 72 17.47 20.65 4.52
C ASP A 72 18.41 19.73 5.31
N SER A 73 17.98 18.48 5.57
CA SER A 73 18.77 17.45 6.24
C SER A 73 19.64 16.62 5.28
N GLY A 74 19.63 16.92 3.98
CA GLY A 74 20.46 16.27 2.96
C GLY A 74 19.92 14.94 2.40
N PHE A 75 18.69 14.56 2.73
CA PHE A 75 18.01 13.37 2.17
C PHE A 75 17.33 13.64 0.82
N GLY A 76 17.06 14.91 0.53
CA GLY A 76 16.48 15.36 -0.73
C GLY A 76 14.94 15.21 -0.81
N VAL A 77 14.37 15.67 -1.92
CA VAL A 77 12.94 15.49 -2.26
C VAL A 77 12.73 14.30 -3.21
N ARG A 78 11.70 13.49 -2.94
CA ARG A 78 11.34 12.36 -3.80
C ARG A 78 10.39 12.75 -4.93
N PHE A 79 10.75 12.34 -6.14
CA PHE A 79 9.94 12.52 -7.34
C PHE A 79 9.52 11.18 -7.96
N GLY A 80 8.41 11.21 -8.67
CA GLY A 80 7.90 10.08 -9.43
C GLY A 80 7.22 10.55 -10.70
N ILE A 81 7.05 9.63 -11.63
CA ILE A 81 6.29 9.86 -12.85
C ILE A 81 4.81 9.63 -12.53
N GLN A 82 3.95 10.54 -12.95
CA GLN A 82 2.50 10.36 -12.86
C GLN A 82 1.93 9.98 -14.24
N PRO A 83 1.60 8.69 -14.49
CA PRO A 83 1.15 8.25 -15.81
C PRO A 83 -0.16 8.90 -16.26
N SER A 84 -1.01 9.29 -15.31
CA SER A 84 -2.30 9.94 -15.60
C SER A 84 -2.16 11.39 -16.07
N GLN A 85 -0.97 11.98 -16.02
CA GLN A 85 -0.69 13.36 -16.41
C GLN A 85 0.45 13.42 -17.42
N ASN A 86 0.33 12.62 -18.50
CA ASN A 86 1.29 12.61 -19.61
C ASN A 86 2.75 12.40 -19.15
N ASP A 87 2.93 11.49 -18.20
CA ASP A 87 4.22 11.17 -17.57
C ASP A 87 4.95 12.38 -16.95
N ALA A 88 4.20 13.40 -16.50
CA ALA A 88 4.76 14.51 -15.78
C ALA A 88 5.48 14.05 -14.50
N MET A 89 6.64 14.65 -14.25
CA MET A 89 7.34 14.48 -13.00
C MET A 89 6.58 15.22 -11.89
N LYS A 90 6.24 14.51 -10.82
CA LYS A 90 5.57 15.05 -9.65
C LYS A 90 6.33 14.67 -8.40
N ARG A 91 6.35 15.57 -7.41
CA ARG A 91 6.78 15.23 -6.04
C ARG A 91 5.87 14.14 -5.48
N LEU A 92 6.47 13.11 -4.91
CA LEU A 92 5.74 12.07 -4.19
C LEU A 92 5.56 12.52 -2.75
N ASP A 93 4.39 12.31 -2.20
CA ASP A 93 4.03 12.55 -0.79
C ASP A 93 4.10 11.26 0.05
N CYS A 94 4.40 10.13 -0.59
CA CYS A 94 4.54 8.83 0.04
C CYS A 94 5.66 7.97 -0.56
N HIS A 95 6.19 7.06 0.27
CA HIS A 95 6.91 5.86 -0.12
C HIS A 95 5.92 4.71 -0.32
N ARG A 96 5.84 4.18 -1.54
CA ARG A 96 4.94 3.07 -1.86
C ARG A 96 5.67 1.74 -1.81
N LEU A 97 5.21 0.85 -0.94
CA LEU A 97 5.52 -0.57 -0.99
C LEU A 97 4.48 -1.30 -1.86
N GLU A 98 4.92 -2.23 -2.71
CA GLU A 98 4.02 -3.11 -3.47
C GLU A 98 4.23 -4.54 -2.99
N VAL A 99 3.21 -5.10 -2.34
CA VAL A 99 3.15 -6.48 -1.89
C VAL A 99 2.44 -7.29 -2.96
N LYS A 100 3.21 -7.95 -3.82
CA LYS A 100 2.70 -8.70 -4.98
C LYS A 100 2.43 -10.14 -4.60
N PHE A 101 1.20 -10.59 -4.83
CA PHE A 101 0.85 -11.99 -4.60
C PHE A 101 1.47 -12.88 -5.69
N PRO A 102 1.89 -14.11 -5.33
CA PRO A 102 2.31 -15.12 -6.30
C PRO A 102 1.12 -15.46 -7.22
N ARG A 103 1.37 -15.84 -8.48
CA ARG A 103 0.29 -16.10 -9.47
C ARG A 103 -0.70 -17.19 -9.05
N ASN A 104 -0.28 -18.15 -8.23
CA ASN A 104 -1.07 -19.32 -7.82
C ASN A 104 -1.63 -19.20 -6.38
N PHE A 105 -2.00 -17.99 -5.96
CA PHE A 105 -2.63 -17.79 -4.66
C PHE A 105 -4.09 -18.26 -4.67
N ARG A 106 -4.63 -18.59 -3.50
CA ARG A 106 -6.06 -18.81 -3.28
C ARG A 106 -6.64 -17.61 -2.57
N TYR A 107 -7.91 -17.35 -2.78
CA TYR A 107 -8.62 -16.31 -2.05
C TYR A 107 -10.03 -16.77 -1.71
N ASP A 108 -10.57 -16.19 -0.65
CA ASP A 108 -11.95 -16.34 -0.25
C ASP A 108 -12.54 -14.96 0.02
N ILE A 109 -13.79 -14.77 -0.40
CA ILE A 109 -14.51 -13.50 -0.24
C ILE A 109 -15.74 -13.79 0.59
N ARG A 110 -15.84 -13.12 1.72
CA ARG A 110 -16.98 -13.22 2.65
C ARG A 110 -17.55 -11.85 2.90
N ASP A 111 -18.79 -11.81 3.34
CA ASP A 111 -19.34 -10.59 3.93
C ASP A 111 -18.56 -10.24 5.20
N ALA A 112 -18.32 -8.94 5.41
CA ALA A 112 -17.73 -8.48 6.65
C ALA A 112 -18.65 -8.83 7.83
N SER A 113 -18.08 -9.34 8.92
CA SER A 113 -18.82 -9.59 10.17
C SER A 113 -19.15 -8.27 10.87
N GLU A 114 -20.14 -8.27 11.76
CA GLU A 114 -20.51 -7.09 12.57
C GLU A 114 -19.32 -6.53 13.33
N ARG A 115 -18.53 -7.40 13.97
CA ARG A 115 -17.27 -7.03 14.64
C ARG A 115 -16.28 -6.31 13.72
N LEU A 116 -16.22 -6.69 12.44
CA LEU A 116 -15.34 -6.02 11.47
C LEU A 116 -15.90 -4.65 11.11
N TYR A 117 -17.22 -4.50 10.94
CA TYR A 117 -17.87 -3.22 10.70
C TYR A 117 -17.62 -2.21 11.82
N GLU A 118 -17.67 -2.65 13.08
CA GLU A 118 -17.40 -1.80 14.25
C GLU A 118 -16.00 -1.17 14.23
N GLN A 119 -15.02 -1.80 13.57
CA GLN A 119 -13.68 -1.24 13.44
C GLN A 119 -13.61 -0.07 12.46
N PHE A 120 -14.60 0.13 11.60
CA PHE A 120 -14.64 1.20 10.61
C PHE A 120 -15.78 2.17 10.95
N PRO A 121 -15.49 3.26 11.70
CA PRO A 121 -16.49 4.27 11.98
C PRO A 121 -16.78 5.04 10.68
N ASN A 122 -18.00 4.88 10.17
CA ASN A 122 -18.53 5.70 9.08
C ASN A 122 -17.82 5.57 7.71
N PRO A 123 -17.50 4.36 7.20
CA PRO A 123 -16.95 4.21 5.86
C PRO A 123 -17.93 4.78 4.84
N LYS A 124 -17.40 5.62 3.95
CA LYS A 124 -18.17 6.11 2.81
C LYS A 124 -18.58 4.87 2.03
N ARG A 125 -19.89 4.68 1.82
CA ARG A 125 -20.46 3.55 1.08
C ARG A 125 -20.45 2.19 1.82
N ILE A 126 -20.58 2.15 3.15
CA ILE A 126 -20.90 0.88 3.85
C ILE A 126 -22.16 0.21 3.26
N GLN A 127 -23.12 1.04 2.80
CA GLN A 127 -24.36 0.60 2.17
C GLN A 127 -24.12 -0.09 0.82
N ASP A 128 -22.98 0.14 0.17
CA ASP A 128 -22.57 -0.55 -1.07
C ASP A 128 -21.92 -1.92 -0.76
N GLY A 129 -21.81 -2.30 0.53
CA GLY A 129 -21.25 -3.55 1.03
C GLY A 129 -19.75 -3.49 1.29
N LEU A 130 -19.33 -3.92 2.49
CA LEU A 130 -17.92 -4.22 2.80
C LEU A 130 -17.73 -5.74 2.72
N CYS A 131 -16.73 -6.19 1.97
CA CYS A 131 -16.34 -7.59 1.94
C CYS A 131 -14.99 -7.79 2.63
N TYR A 132 -14.86 -8.94 3.26
CA TYR A 132 -13.60 -9.44 3.79
C TYR A 132 -12.98 -10.38 2.74
N VAL A 133 -11.75 -10.06 2.33
CA VAL A 133 -10.99 -10.87 1.37
C VAL A 133 -9.83 -11.51 2.11
N GLN A 134 -9.89 -12.83 2.25
CA GLN A 134 -8.78 -13.60 2.82
C GLN A 134 -7.93 -14.16 1.68
N VAL A 135 -6.65 -13.77 1.65
CA VAL A 135 -5.69 -14.23 0.64
C VAL A 135 -4.78 -15.28 1.27
N GLN A 136 -4.68 -16.45 0.64
CA GLN A 136 -3.88 -17.58 1.09
C GLN A 136 -2.77 -17.85 0.08
N LEU A 137 -1.51 -17.68 0.51
CA LEU A 137 -0.33 -17.83 -0.35
C LEU A 137 0.21 -19.28 -0.38
N GLY A 138 -0.28 -20.15 0.51
CA GLY A 138 0.20 -21.53 0.63
C GLY A 138 1.69 -21.58 1.00
N HIS A 139 2.50 -22.31 0.23
CA HIS A 139 3.95 -22.36 0.40
C HIS A 139 4.70 -21.28 -0.40
N SER A 140 3.99 -20.46 -1.17
CA SER A 140 4.58 -19.35 -1.91
C SER A 140 4.68 -18.11 -1.02
N LYS A 141 5.57 -17.18 -1.39
CA LYS A 141 5.73 -15.90 -0.68
C LYS A 141 5.30 -14.74 -1.56
N ALA A 142 4.80 -13.68 -0.93
CA ALA A 142 4.61 -12.42 -1.63
C ALA A 142 5.98 -11.84 -2.03
N THR A 143 6.02 -11.12 -3.15
CA THR A 143 7.19 -10.31 -3.52
C THR A 143 6.95 -8.89 -3.07
N ILE A 144 7.84 -8.38 -2.22
CA ILE A 144 7.76 -7.00 -1.73
C ILE A 144 8.71 -6.14 -2.56
N ASN A 145 8.15 -5.23 -3.35
CA ASN A 145 8.96 -4.28 -4.09
C ASN A 145 9.16 -2.99 -3.28
N ARG A 146 10.27 -2.31 -3.56
CA ARG A 146 10.62 -0.97 -3.04
C ARG A 146 10.93 -0.91 -1.54
N PHE A 147 10.99 -2.05 -0.84
CA PHE A 147 11.36 -2.10 0.58
C PHE A 147 12.81 -1.65 0.84
N GLY A 148 13.75 -2.00 -0.04
CA GLY A 148 15.18 -1.62 0.12
C GLY A 148 15.56 -0.23 -0.37
N ILE A 149 14.58 0.65 -0.66
CA ILE A 149 14.86 2.03 -1.06
C ILE A 149 15.08 2.85 0.22
N PRO A 150 16.16 3.65 0.33
CA PRO A 150 16.38 4.53 1.47
C PRO A 150 15.16 5.39 1.77
N PHE A 151 14.79 5.46 3.05
CA PHE A 151 13.66 6.20 3.56
C PHE A 151 14.14 7.23 4.58
N ALA A 152 13.54 8.42 4.54
CA ALA A 152 13.73 9.46 5.52
C ALA A 152 12.43 10.28 5.62
N ASN A 153 12.02 10.57 6.84
CA ASN A 153 10.93 11.48 7.17
C ASN A 153 11.26 12.21 8.47
N VAL A 154 12.00 13.31 8.33
CA VAL A 154 12.48 14.13 9.46
C VAL A 154 11.30 14.79 10.22
N GLU A 155 10.16 14.96 9.57
CA GLU A 155 8.98 15.62 10.15
C GLU A 155 8.11 14.66 10.99
N ASP A 156 8.22 13.35 10.78
CA ASP A 156 7.42 12.33 11.46
C ASP A 156 8.30 11.16 11.94
N LEU A 157 8.90 11.34 13.12
CA LEU A 157 9.81 10.35 13.73
C LEU A 157 9.15 9.00 13.98
N GLU A 158 7.83 8.96 14.23
CA GLU A 158 7.13 7.68 14.40
C GLU A 158 7.17 6.86 13.10
N VAL A 159 6.96 7.51 11.95
CA VAL A 159 7.02 6.86 10.65
C VAL A 159 8.46 6.51 10.27
N GLU A 160 9.41 7.37 10.62
CA GLU A 160 10.84 7.09 10.49
C GLU A 160 11.22 5.80 11.23
N ASP A 161 10.85 5.69 12.51
CA ASP A 161 11.15 4.55 13.37
C ASP A 161 10.50 3.25 12.85
N TRP A 162 9.29 3.32 12.26
CA TRP A 162 8.63 2.15 11.66
C TRP A 162 9.44 1.53 10.52
N VAL A 163 10.12 2.37 9.72
CA VAL A 163 10.84 1.92 8.52
C VAL A 163 12.31 1.62 8.83
N ASN A 164 12.97 2.50 9.57
CA ASN A 164 14.42 2.45 9.78
C ASN A 164 14.82 1.71 11.06
N ASP A 165 14.00 1.76 12.11
CA ASP A 165 14.31 1.15 13.41
C ASP A 165 13.44 -0.06 13.76
N ASN A 166 12.62 -0.51 12.80
CA ASN A 166 11.71 -1.65 12.95
C ASN A 166 10.80 -1.51 14.18
N ALA A 167 10.34 -0.28 14.47
CA ALA A 167 9.40 -0.03 15.55
C ALA A 167 8.02 -0.63 15.24
N PRO A 168 7.22 -0.95 16.28
CA PRO A 168 5.86 -1.44 16.08
C PRO A 168 4.98 -0.40 15.37
N VAL A 169 4.30 -0.84 14.32
CA VAL A 169 3.32 -0.05 13.55
C VAL A 169 1.94 -0.10 14.20
N VAL A 170 1.59 -1.27 14.75
CA VAL A 170 0.34 -1.48 15.47
C VAL A 170 0.54 -2.50 16.59
N GLU A 171 0.07 -2.17 17.78
CA GLU A 171 0.29 -2.98 18.99
C GLU A 171 1.79 -3.33 19.16
N SER A 172 2.15 -4.62 19.14
CA SER A 172 3.53 -5.11 19.22
C SER A 172 4.10 -5.57 17.87
N HIS A 173 3.44 -5.25 16.75
CA HIS A 173 3.75 -5.79 15.43
C HIS A 173 4.46 -4.77 14.55
N THR A 174 5.59 -5.17 13.97
CA THR A 174 6.41 -4.34 13.10
C THR A 174 5.97 -4.44 11.65
N LEU A 175 6.38 -3.48 10.81
CA LEU A 175 6.12 -3.55 9.36
C LEU A 175 6.67 -4.87 8.76
N LEU A 176 7.80 -5.36 9.25
CA LEU A 176 8.37 -6.65 8.83
C LEU A 176 7.50 -7.84 9.21
N ASP A 177 6.83 -7.81 10.36
CA ASP A 177 5.93 -8.91 10.77
C ASP A 177 4.69 -8.98 9.87
N ILE A 178 4.21 -7.82 9.43
CA ILE A 178 3.05 -7.70 8.55
C ILE A 178 3.36 -8.17 7.11
N LEU A 179 4.59 -7.92 6.64
CA LEU A 179 4.98 -8.18 5.25
C LEU A 179 5.48 -9.62 4.98
N LYS A 180 5.67 -10.45 6.03
CA LYS A 180 6.24 -11.80 5.94
C LYS A 180 5.32 -12.84 5.29
#